data_AF-A0A378JHS7-F1
#
_entry.id   AF-A0A378JHS7-F1
#
_cell.length_a   1.000
_cell.length_b   1.000
_cell.length_c   1.000
_cell.angle_alpha   90.00
_cell.angle_beta   90.00
_cell.angle_gamma   90.00
#
_symmetry.space_group_name_H-M   'P 1'
#
loop_
_entity.id
_entity.type
_entity.pdbx_description
1 polymer ?
#
loop_
_entity_poly.entity_id
_entity_poly.type
_entity_poly.pdbx_seq_one_letter_code
_entity_poly.pdbx_strand_id
1 'polypeptide(L)'
;MGIICIFYSAFAIAETNYICLPLKATGFKFNKYLKSWEASIFNIRDQKMLLKKTIKGWQWLRIGDKSGKNCGEINQYGYLFCSDTFGQLEFNMKSLRYVETYIRDYVNGDEDVDTPYIEIGSCSPI
;
A
#
# COMPACT_ATOMS: atom_id res chain seq x y z
N MET A 1 -43.97 -6.89 39.68
CA MET A 1 -42.94 -7.60 38.89
C MET A 1 -42.67 -6.76 37.65
N GLY A 2 -41.55 -6.05 37.61
CA GLY A 2 -41.15 -5.22 36.47
C GLY A 2 -40.25 -6.01 35.52
N ILE A 3 -40.59 -6.02 34.24
CA ILE A 3 -39.81 -6.67 33.18
C ILE A 3 -38.63 -5.75 32.83
N ILE A 4 -37.41 -6.22 33.06
CA ILE A 4 -36.17 -5.55 32.67
C ILE A 4 -35.83 -6.00 31.24
N CYS A 5 -35.95 -5.10 30.26
CA CYS A 5 -35.50 -5.34 28.89
C CYS A 5 -33.99 -5.04 28.79
N ILE A 6 -33.18 -6.07 28.58
CA ILE A 6 -31.75 -5.95 28.30
C ILE A 6 -31.59 -5.68 26.81
N PHE A 7 -31.27 -4.43 26.45
CA PHE A 7 -30.92 -4.07 25.08
C PHE A 7 -29.49 -4.53 24.79
N TYR A 8 -29.35 -5.62 24.01
CA TYR A 8 -28.06 -6.02 23.44
C TYR A 8 -27.74 -5.11 22.25
N SER A 9 -26.82 -4.17 22.46
CA SER A 9 -26.22 -3.39 21.38
C SER A 9 -25.31 -4.31 20.55
N ALA A 10 -25.74 -4.70 19.36
CA ALA A 10 -24.85 -5.33 18.39
C ALA A 10 -23.88 -4.27 17.88
N PHE A 11 -22.59 -4.38 18.23
CA PHE A 11 -21.54 -3.58 17.61
C PHE A 11 -21.37 -4.06 16.17
N ALA A 12 -21.93 -3.30 15.22
CA ALA A 12 -21.61 -3.48 13.82
C ALA A 12 -20.14 -3.04 13.61
N ILE A 13 -19.24 -4.00 13.45
CA ILE A 13 -17.88 -3.72 13.00
C ILE A 13 -17.99 -3.39 11.51
N ALA A 14 -18.06 -2.10 11.18
CA ALA A 14 -17.98 -1.66 9.79
C ALA A 14 -16.66 -2.16 9.19
N GLU A 15 -16.71 -2.81 8.03
CA GLU A 15 -15.51 -3.16 7.27
C GLU A 15 -14.76 -1.87 6.94
N THR A 16 -13.68 -1.62 7.67
CA THR A 16 -12.92 -0.38 7.57
C THR A 16 -12.00 -0.45 6.36
N ASN A 17 -12.25 0.39 5.36
CA ASN A 17 -11.31 0.63 4.28
C ASN A 17 -10.35 1.74 4.71
N TYR A 18 -9.22 1.87 4.01
CA TYR A 18 -8.25 2.92 4.30
C TYR A 18 -7.87 3.65 3.03
N ILE A 19 -7.81 4.98 3.11
CA ILE A 19 -7.12 5.79 2.12
C ILE A 19 -5.70 6.02 2.61
N CYS A 20 -4.73 5.82 1.73
CA CYS A 20 -3.31 5.94 2.04
C CYS A 20 -2.66 6.96 1.11
N LEU A 21 -1.84 7.82 1.72
CA LEU A 21 -1.12 8.87 1.04
C LEU A 21 0.38 8.64 1.18
N PRO A 22 1.13 8.66 0.08
CA PRO A 22 2.57 8.56 0.13
C PRO A 22 3.16 9.84 0.71
N LEU A 23 4.18 9.70 1.54
CA LEU A 23 4.87 10.81 2.19
C LEU A 23 6.20 11.10 1.51
N LYS A 24 6.96 10.05 1.18
CA LYS A 24 8.25 10.14 0.49
C LYS A 24 8.48 8.94 -0.40
N ALA A 25 9.08 9.16 -1.56
CA ALA A 25 9.59 8.11 -2.42
C ALA A 25 10.98 8.47 -2.95
N THR A 26 11.87 7.49 -2.94
CA THR A 26 13.25 7.62 -3.42
C THR A 26 13.68 6.35 -4.11
N GLY A 27 14.70 6.42 -4.95
CA GLY A 27 15.24 5.25 -5.63
C GLY A 27 16.29 5.68 -6.62
N PHE A 28 16.32 4.99 -7.76
CA PHE A 28 17.32 5.22 -8.79
C PHE A 28 16.66 5.65 -10.08
N LYS A 29 17.37 6.39 -10.93
CA LYS A 29 16.92 6.70 -12.28
C LYS A 29 18.11 6.55 -13.22
N PHE A 30 17.87 6.00 -14.40
CA PHE A 30 18.94 5.92 -15.39
C PHE A 30 19.11 7.27 -16.10
N ASN A 31 20.31 7.83 -15.99
CA ASN A 31 20.70 9.04 -16.70
C ASN A 31 21.19 8.67 -18.10
N LYS A 32 20.32 8.88 -19.11
CA LYS A 32 20.61 8.51 -20.51
C LYS A 32 21.80 9.26 -21.11
N TYR A 33 22.12 10.45 -20.61
CA TYR A 33 23.24 11.26 -21.08
C TYR A 33 24.56 10.76 -20.52
N LEU A 34 24.62 10.51 -19.21
CA LEU A 34 25.81 10.01 -18.53
C LEU A 34 25.99 8.49 -18.63
N LYS A 35 24.97 7.77 -19.11
CA LYS A 35 24.92 6.31 -19.15
C LYS A 35 25.19 5.68 -17.78
N SER A 36 24.58 6.24 -16.75
CA SER A 36 24.77 5.83 -15.36
C SER A 36 23.48 5.91 -14.56
N TRP A 37 23.34 5.04 -13.57
CA TRP A 37 22.27 5.14 -12.57
C TRP A 37 22.59 6.23 -11.53
N GLU A 38 21.62 7.06 -11.22
CA GLU A 38 21.73 8.11 -10.20
C GLU A 38 20.60 8.00 -9.17
N ALA A 39 20.86 8.42 -7.94
CA ALA A 39 19.80 8.53 -6.93
C ALA A 39 18.78 9.59 -7.35
N SER A 40 17.49 9.31 -7.12
CA SER A 40 16.39 10.19 -7.52
C SER A 40 15.30 10.23 -6.46
N ILE A 41 14.67 11.39 -6.32
CA ILE A 41 13.47 11.59 -5.50
C ILE A 41 12.27 11.67 -6.44
N PHE A 42 11.24 10.87 -6.19
CA PHE A 42 10.07 10.80 -7.06
C PHE A 42 8.97 11.75 -6.60
N ASN A 43 8.25 12.35 -7.57
CA ASN A 43 7.07 13.14 -7.27
C ASN A 43 5.84 12.23 -7.11
N ILE A 44 5.29 12.20 -5.91
CA ILE A 44 4.21 11.32 -5.45
C ILE A 44 2.98 12.09 -4.97
N ARG A 45 2.96 13.43 -5.11
CA ARG A 45 1.94 14.29 -4.48
C ARG A 45 0.50 13.95 -4.88
N ASP A 46 0.32 13.49 -6.12
CA ASP A 46 -1.01 13.21 -6.67
C ASP A 46 -1.41 11.74 -6.52
N GLN A 47 -0.52 10.90 -5.99
CA GLN A 47 -0.80 9.49 -5.79
C GLN A 47 -1.65 9.29 -4.53
N LYS A 48 -2.66 8.43 -4.67
CA LYS A 48 -3.54 8.02 -3.59
C LYS A 48 -3.76 6.53 -3.71
N MET A 49 -3.65 5.83 -2.60
CA MET A 49 -3.86 4.39 -2.54
C MET A 49 -5.11 4.11 -1.71
N LEU A 50 -5.80 3.04 -2.07
CA LEU A 50 -6.96 2.50 -1.38
C LEU A 50 -6.61 1.09 -0.92
N LEU A 51 -6.61 0.88 0.39
CA LEU A 51 -6.60 -0.44 0.98
C LEU A 51 -8.03 -0.84 1.31
N LYS A 52 -8.58 -1.81 0.59
CA LYS A 52 -9.97 -2.24 0.77
C LYS A 52 -10.08 -3.69 1.18
N LYS A 53 -11.07 -3.99 2.02
CA LYS A 53 -11.49 -5.36 2.29
C LYS A 53 -12.36 -5.86 1.14
N THR A 54 -12.15 -7.10 0.74
CA THR A 54 -12.92 -7.80 -0.29
C THR A 54 -13.28 -9.19 0.22
N ILE A 55 -14.20 -9.86 -0.48
CA ILE A 55 -14.56 -11.26 -0.20
C ILE A 55 -13.37 -12.23 -0.29
N LYS A 56 -12.30 -11.87 -1.01
CA LYS A 56 -11.08 -12.69 -1.20
C LYS A 56 -9.92 -12.28 -0.29
N GLY A 57 -10.13 -11.32 0.61
CA GLY A 57 -9.07 -10.75 1.45
C GLY A 57 -8.86 -9.27 1.19
N TRP A 58 -7.64 -8.79 1.37
CA TRP A 58 -7.31 -7.38 1.24
C TRP A 58 -6.78 -7.05 -0.15
N GLN A 59 -7.08 -5.84 -0.64
CA GLN A 59 -6.57 -5.36 -1.92
C GLN A 59 -5.98 -3.95 -1.77
N TRP A 60 -4.76 -3.77 -2.26
CA TRP A 60 -4.06 -2.48 -2.37
C TRP A 60 -4.18 -1.94 -3.79
N LEU A 61 -4.80 -0.79 -3.96
CA LEU A 61 -5.15 -0.24 -5.26
C LEU A 61 -4.74 1.23 -5.34
N ARG A 62 -4.03 1.63 -6.40
CA ARG A 62 -3.88 3.06 -6.72
C ARG A 62 -5.20 3.60 -7.27
N ILE A 63 -5.67 4.72 -6.75
CA ILE A 63 -6.89 5.36 -7.23
C ILE A 63 -6.69 5.78 -8.70
N GLY A 64 -7.58 5.30 -9.57
CA GLY A 64 -7.50 5.49 -11.03
C GLY A 64 -7.08 4.23 -11.78
N ASP A 65 -6.43 3.28 -11.12
CA ASP A 65 -6.03 2.02 -11.75
C ASP A 65 -7.21 1.05 -11.87
N LYS A 66 -7.19 0.21 -12.91
CA LYS A 66 -8.23 -0.80 -13.16
C LYS A 66 -8.12 -2.02 -12.23
N SER A 67 -6.94 -2.27 -11.67
CA SER A 67 -6.63 -3.44 -10.86
C SER A 67 -5.62 -3.11 -9.77
N GLY A 68 -5.77 -3.74 -8.61
CA GLY A 68 -4.87 -3.60 -7.47
C GLY A 68 -4.19 -4.91 -7.10
N LYS A 69 -3.15 -4.81 -6.28
CA LYS A 69 -2.41 -5.95 -5.73
C LYS A 69 -3.25 -6.65 -4.66
N ASN A 70 -3.35 -7.97 -4.76
CA ASN A 70 -3.97 -8.76 -3.70
C ASN A 70 -2.98 -8.91 -2.55
N CYS A 71 -3.50 -8.84 -1.34
CA CYS A 71 -2.74 -8.92 -0.10
C CYS A 71 -3.16 -10.15 0.69
N GLY A 72 -2.26 -10.62 1.56
CA GLY A 72 -2.55 -11.73 2.46
C GLY A 72 -3.55 -11.37 3.56
N GLU A 73 -3.60 -12.21 4.58
CA GLU A 73 -4.32 -11.91 5.82
C GLU A 73 -3.50 -11.00 6.74
N ILE A 74 -4.19 -10.34 7.66
CA ILE A 74 -3.53 -9.56 8.71
C ILE A 74 -2.99 -10.55 9.74
N ASN A 75 -1.70 -10.47 10.04
CA ASN A 75 -1.11 -11.33 11.05
C ASN A 75 -1.48 -10.88 12.48
N GLN A 76 -1.13 -11.71 13.47
CA GLN A 76 -1.38 -11.42 14.90
C GLN A 76 -0.77 -10.10 15.41
N TYR A 77 0.23 -9.55 14.72
CA TYR A 77 0.89 -8.29 15.08
C TYR A 77 0.20 -7.06 14.46
N GLY A 78 -0.81 -7.28 13.60
CA GLY A 78 -1.52 -6.21 12.89
C GLY A 78 -0.83 -5.77 11.60
N TYR A 79 0.05 -6.60 11.03
CA TYR A 79 0.68 -6.34 9.74
C TYR A 79 -0.05 -7.04 8.60
N LEU A 80 -0.15 -6.33 7.49
CA LEU A 80 -0.61 -6.81 6.21
C LEU A 80 0.56 -6.77 5.22
N PHE A 81 0.73 -7.85 4.48
CA PHE A 81 1.75 -7.97 3.45
C PHE A 81 1.10 -8.17 2.09
N CYS A 82 1.58 -7.43 1.09
CA CYS A 82 1.21 -7.64 -0.31
C CYS A 82 2.50 -7.79 -1.10
N SER A 83 2.66 -8.90 -1.81
CA SER A 83 3.83 -9.15 -2.63
C SER A 83 3.40 -9.49 -4.04
N ASP A 84 4.08 -8.92 -5.01
CA ASP A 84 4.04 -9.38 -6.40
C ASP A 84 5.47 -9.68 -6.86
N THR A 85 5.62 -10.08 -8.13
CA THR A 85 6.92 -10.42 -8.70
C THR A 85 7.94 -9.28 -8.63
N PHE A 86 7.48 -8.04 -8.47
CA PHE A 86 8.28 -6.83 -8.68
C PHE A 86 8.31 -5.91 -7.47
N GLY A 87 7.76 -6.33 -6.33
CA GLY A 87 7.69 -5.47 -5.17
C GLY A 87 6.99 -6.08 -3.97
N GLN A 88 7.18 -5.42 -2.84
CA GLN A 88 6.57 -5.76 -1.56
C GLN A 88 6.01 -4.52 -0.89
N LEU A 89 4.78 -4.63 -0.40
CA LEU A 89 4.11 -3.68 0.47
C LEU A 89 3.98 -4.30 1.86
N GLU A 90 4.32 -3.51 2.88
CA GLU A 90 4.02 -3.80 4.27
C GLU A 90 3.19 -2.67 4.86
N PHE A 91 2.07 -3.00 5.48
CA PHE A 91 1.19 -2.05 6.15
C PHE A 91 0.90 -2.49 7.58
N ASN A 92 0.98 -1.58 8.54
CA ASN A 92 0.62 -1.84 9.93
C ASN A 92 -0.69 -1.14 10.30
N MET A 93 -1.70 -1.93 10.69
CA MET A 93 -3.04 -1.44 11.04
C MET A 93 -3.10 -0.63 12.33
N LYS A 94 -2.12 -0.77 13.23
CA LYS A 94 -2.08 -0.04 14.51
C LYS A 94 -1.45 1.34 14.32
N SER A 95 -0.32 1.41 13.61
CA SER A 95 0.38 2.68 13.36
C SER A 95 -0.14 3.43 12.14
N LEU A 96 -0.93 2.77 11.30
CA LEU A 96 -1.43 3.28 10.02
C LEU A 96 -0.30 3.77 9.11
N ARG A 97 0.81 3.03 9.06
CA ARG A 97 1.99 3.34 8.23
C ARG A 97 2.24 2.21 7.26
N TYR A 98 2.76 2.55 6.09
CA TYR A 98 3.18 1.56 5.11
C TYR A 98 4.56 1.88 4.54
N VAL A 99 5.19 0.84 3.99
CA VAL A 99 6.35 0.91 3.11
C VAL A 99 6.07 0.05 1.88
N GLU A 100 6.36 0.58 0.69
CA GLU A 100 6.27 -0.14 -0.58
C GLU A 100 7.63 -0.12 -1.26
N THR A 101 8.02 -1.25 -1.84
CA THR A 101 9.19 -1.39 -2.69
C THR A 101 8.77 -1.82 -4.09
N TYR A 102 9.48 -1.30 -5.08
CA TYR A 102 9.36 -1.69 -6.46
C TYR A 102 10.77 -1.89 -7.03
N ILE A 103 11.04 -3.07 -7.56
CA ILE A 103 12.38 -3.51 -7.97
C ILE A 103 12.45 -3.87 -9.46
N ARG A 104 11.36 -3.63 -10.20
CA ARG A 104 11.25 -4.03 -11.61
C ARG A 104 12.34 -3.36 -12.47
N ASP A 105 12.66 -4.06 -13.56
CA ASP A 105 13.40 -3.61 -14.75
C ASP A 105 14.89 -3.27 -14.54
N TYR A 106 15.32 -2.91 -13.32
CA TYR A 106 16.75 -2.85 -12.98
C TYR A 106 17.45 -4.19 -13.20
N VAL A 107 16.82 -5.28 -12.75
CA VAL A 107 17.40 -6.64 -12.85
C VAL A 107 17.49 -7.11 -14.31
N ASN A 108 16.62 -6.61 -15.19
CA ASN A 108 16.60 -6.98 -16.60
C ASN A 108 17.57 -6.14 -17.45
N GLY A 109 18.22 -5.12 -16.85
CA GLY A 109 19.14 -4.23 -17.56
C GLY A 109 18.46 -3.21 -18.47
N ASP A 110 17.15 -2.98 -18.27
CA ASP A 110 16.38 -2.06 -19.11
C ASP A 110 16.63 -0.61 -18.68
N GLU A 111 17.41 0.12 -19.49
CA GLU A 111 17.76 1.54 -19.29
C GLU A 111 16.60 2.52 -19.60
N ASP A 112 15.51 2.00 -20.17
CA ASP A 112 14.41 2.78 -20.76
C ASP A 112 13.05 2.61 -20.04
N VAL A 113 12.99 1.77 -19.00
CA VAL A 113 11.72 1.32 -18.37
C VAL A 113 11.63 1.82 -16.92
N ASP A 114 10.52 1.51 -16.24
CA ASP A 114 10.22 1.86 -14.86
C ASP A 114 11.42 1.67 -13.93
N THR A 115 11.63 2.61 -13.03
CA THR A 115 12.81 2.62 -12.19
C THR A 115 12.54 2.03 -10.81
N PRO A 116 13.50 1.34 -10.19
CA PRO A 116 13.32 0.81 -8.85
C PRO A 116 13.19 1.95 -7.83
N TYR A 117 12.27 1.79 -6.87
CA TYR A 117 12.04 2.76 -5.81
C TYR A 117 11.55 2.12 -4.50
N ILE A 118 11.70 2.88 -3.43
CA ILE A 118 11.07 2.66 -2.13
C ILE A 118 10.22 3.87 -1.78
N GLU A 119 9.01 3.61 -1.30
CA GLU A 119 8.04 4.59 -0.87
C GLU A 119 7.62 4.32 0.57
N ILE A 120 7.40 5.38 1.35
CA ILE A 120 6.78 5.31 2.66
C ILE A 120 5.56 6.22 2.70
N GLY A 121 4.57 5.84 3.50
CA GLY A 121 3.39 6.68 3.67
C GLY A 121 2.57 6.34 4.90
N SER A 122 1.39 6.95 4.94
CA SER A 122 0.43 6.79 6.04
C SER A 122 -0.98 6.63 5.52
N CYS A 123 -1.82 5.98 6.30
CA CYS A 123 -3.21 5.72 5.98
C CYS A 123 -4.17 6.34 7.00
N SER A 124 -5.42 6.52 6.60
CA SER A 124 -6.53 6.85 7.48
C SER A 124 -7.73 5.98 7.14
N PRO A 125 -8.50 5.52 8.15
CA PRO A 125 -9.74 4.80 7.91
C PRO A 125 -10.75 5.70 7.19
N ILE A 126 -11.59 5.11 6.35
CA ILE A 126 -12.70 5.75 5.63
C ILE A 126 -13.99 4.98 5.79
#